data_AF-A0A3E2YKC7-F1
#
_entry.id   AF-A0A3E2YKC7-F1
#
_cell.length_a   1.000
_cell.length_b   1.000
_cell.length_c   1.000
_cell.angle_alpha   90.00
_cell.angle_beta   90.00
_cell.angle_gamma   90.00
#
_symmetry.space_group_name_H-M   'P 1'
#
loop_
_entity.id
_entity.type
_entity.pdbx_description
1 polymer ?
#
loop_
_entity_poly.entity_id
_entity_poly.type
_entity_poly.pdbx_seq_one_letter_code
_entity_poly.pdbx_strand_id
1 'polypeptide(L)'
;MTDAGHAFYEFSDALLFPGYFGWNWNALSDCLCDLTWLPADGYLIVVEDAPWLLSSSAEEQHTLFQILSRAVHHWANPLGRPAGKGVPFKVLLLCDRDDEAALLRQEIARAVR
;
A
#
# COMPACT_ATOMS: atom_id res chain seq x y z
N MET A 1 0.26 -3.73 -12.84
CA MET A 1 -1.09 -3.69 -12.18
C MET A 1 -1.95 -2.60 -12.82
N THR A 2 -2.85 -2.91 -13.74
CA THR A 2 -3.61 -1.90 -14.52
C THR A 2 -5.02 -1.62 -13.99
N ASP A 3 -5.59 -2.53 -13.20
CA ASP A 3 -6.95 -2.48 -12.65
C ASP A 3 -6.98 -2.99 -11.20
N ALA A 4 -8.06 -2.70 -10.48
CA ALA A 4 -8.21 -3.04 -9.07
C ALA A 4 -8.09 -4.54 -8.77
N GLY A 5 -8.66 -5.40 -9.61
CA GLY A 5 -8.65 -6.85 -9.40
C GLY A 5 -7.23 -7.41 -9.44
N HIS A 6 -6.46 -7.00 -10.45
CA HIS A 6 -5.04 -7.36 -10.54
C HIS A 6 -4.24 -6.80 -9.36
N ALA A 7 -4.53 -5.56 -8.92
CA ALA A 7 -3.87 -5.00 -7.74
C ALA A 7 -4.15 -5.82 -6.47
N PHE A 8 -5.40 -6.21 -6.24
CA PHE A 8 -5.78 -7.05 -5.09
C PHE A 8 -5.05 -8.40 -5.11
N TYR A 9 -4.93 -9.02 -6.28
CA TYR A 9 -4.20 -10.27 -6.45
C TYR A 9 -2.73 -10.12 -6.06
N GLU A 10 -2.04 -9.12 -6.62
CA GLU A 10 -0.61 -8.88 -6.35
C GLU A 10 -0.32 -8.63 -4.86
N PHE A 11 -1.14 -7.82 -4.19
CA PHE A 11 -0.99 -7.62 -2.74
C PHE A 11 -1.28 -8.90 -1.94
N SER A 12 -2.33 -9.63 -2.32
CA SER A 12 -2.72 -10.86 -1.64
C SER A 12 -1.63 -11.94 -1.77
N ASP A 13 -1.04 -12.09 -2.95
CA ASP A 13 -0.01 -13.08 -3.22
C ASP A 13 1.30 -12.69 -2.51
N ALA A 14 1.76 -11.45 -2.67
CA ALA A 14 3.02 -10.98 -2.10
C ALA A 14 3.04 -10.94 -0.57
N LEU A 15 1.90 -10.63 0.07
CA LEU A 15 1.78 -10.52 1.53
C LEU A 15 1.10 -11.71 2.19
N LEU A 16 0.86 -12.79 1.42
CA LEU A 16 0.25 -14.03 1.87
C LEU A 16 -1.07 -13.78 2.63
N PHE A 17 -1.95 -12.96 2.06
CA PHE A 17 -3.21 -12.63 2.71
C PHE A 17 -4.04 -13.88 3.00
N PRO A 18 -4.83 -13.89 4.09
CA PRO A 18 -5.64 -15.04 4.45
C PRO A 18 -6.70 -15.36 3.40
N GLY A 19 -7.11 -16.63 3.33
CA GLY A 19 -8.13 -17.09 2.38
C GLY A 19 -9.53 -16.45 2.53
N TYR A 20 -9.77 -15.70 3.62
CA TYR A 20 -10.98 -14.89 3.81
C TYR A 20 -10.87 -13.47 3.23
N PHE A 21 -9.78 -13.14 2.53
CA PHE A 21 -9.59 -11.83 1.91
C PHE A 21 -10.78 -11.45 1.02
N GLY A 22 -11.33 -10.25 1.23
CA GLY A 22 -12.62 -9.83 0.68
C GLY A 22 -12.61 -9.25 -0.74
N TRP A 23 -11.44 -9.19 -1.40
CA TRP A 23 -11.30 -8.71 -2.80
C TRP A 23 -11.91 -7.32 -3.06
N ASN A 24 -11.71 -6.39 -2.13
CA ASN A 24 -12.16 -5.01 -2.25
C ASN A 24 -11.21 -4.05 -1.49
N TRP A 25 -11.36 -2.75 -1.72
CA TRP A 25 -10.53 -1.71 -1.13
C TRP A 25 -10.53 -1.69 0.40
N ASN A 26 -11.67 -1.95 1.04
CA ASN A 26 -11.76 -2.01 2.51
C ASN A 26 -10.97 -3.22 3.03
N ALA A 27 -11.15 -4.39 2.43
CA ALA A 27 -10.41 -5.60 2.78
C ALA A 27 -8.90 -5.43 2.60
N LEU A 28 -8.46 -4.76 1.52
CA LEU A 28 -7.05 -4.43 1.31
C LEU A 28 -6.54 -3.52 2.43
N SER A 29 -7.29 -2.47 2.78
CA SER A 29 -6.91 -1.55 3.85
C SER A 29 -6.79 -2.24 5.20
N ASP A 30 -7.70 -3.16 5.51
CA ASP A 30 -7.70 -3.89 6.77
C ASP A 30 -6.50 -4.86 6.83
N CYS A 31 -6.24 -5.61 5.76
CA CYS A 31 -5.09 -6.53 5.71
C CYS A 31 -3.74 -5.78 5.75
N LEU A 32 -3.62 -4.61 5.11
CA LEU A 32 -2.38 -3.81 5.20
C LEU A 32 -2.17 -3.21 6.59
N CYS A 33 -3.21 -3.08 7.41
CA CYS A 33 -3.10 -2.63 8.81
C CYS A 33 -2.94 -3.80 9.80
N ASP A 34 -3.25 -5.02 9.41
CA ASP A 34 -3.13 -6.23 10.23
C ASP A 34 -2.36 -7.29 9.45
N LEU A 35 -1.05 -7.42 9.71
CA LEU A 35 -0.20 -8.46 9.15
C LEU A 35 0.20 -9.49 10.23
N THR A 36 -0.71 -9.79 11.15
CA THR A 36 -0.43 -10.73 12.27
C THR A 36 -0.03 -12.14 11.83
N TRP A 37 -0.44 -12.58 10.64
CA TRP A 37 -0.02 -13.85 10.03
C TRP A 37 1.40 -13.82 9.43
N LEU A 38 1.96 -12.62 9.20
CA LEU A 38 3.29 -12.42 8.63
C LEU A 38 4.13 -11.53 9.55
N PRO A 39 4.48 -11.98 10.77
CA PRO A 39 5.19 -11.15 11.74
C PRO A 39 6.61 -10.80 11.26
N ALA A 40 6.98 -9.53 11.35
CA ALA A 40 8.31 -9.03 11.02
C ALA A 40 8.69 -7.81 11.89
N ASP A 41 9.99 -7.52 11.98
CA ASP A 41 10.49 -6.30 12.65
C ASP A 41 10.22 -5.02 11.85
N GLY A 42 9.82 -5.16 10.58
CA GLY A 42 9.46 -4.08 9.68
C GLY A 42 9.03 -4.61 8.31
N TYR A 43 8.28 -3.80 7.57
CA TYR A 43 7.74 -4.11 6.26
C TYR A 43 8.19 -3.08 5.22
N LEU A 44 8.55 -3.55 4.04
CA LEU A 44 8.83 -2.73 2.87
C LEU A 44 8.02 -3.26 1.69
N ILE A 45 7.08 -2.47 1.20
CA ILE A 45 6.36 -2.73 -0.04
C ILE A 45 7.11 -2.02 -1.16
N VAL A 46 7.53 -2.76 -2.17
CA VAL A 46 8.13 -2.21 -3.39
C VAL A 46 7.13 -2.40 -4.51
N VAL A 47 6.74 -1.30 -5.15
CA VAL A 47 5.92 -1.33 -6.37
C VAL A 47 6.83 -0.95 -7.53
N GLU A 48 7.08 -1.92 -8.40
CA GLU A 48 7.78 -1.72 -9.66
C GLU A 48 6.84 -1.09 -10.68
N ASP A 49 7.40 -0.38 -11.68
CA ASP A 49 6.63 0.27 -12.74
C ASP A 49 5.47 1.15 -12.21
N ALA A 50 5.72 1.87 -11.10
CA ALA A 50 4.70 2.59 -10.36
C ALA A 50 3.88 3.62 -11.19
N PRO A 51 4.41 4.27 -12.25
CA PRO A 51 3.60 5.12 -13.13
C PRO A 51 2.41 4.40 -13.78
N TRP A 52 2.50 3.08 -13.95
CA TRP A 52 1.46 2.25 -14.56
C TRP A 52 0.46 1.66 -13.56
N LEU A 53 0.71 1.87 -12.26
CA LEU A 53 -0.15 1.38 -11.19
C LEU A 53 -1.54 1.97 -11.29
N LEU A 54 -2.54 1.14 -11.60
CA LEU A 54 -3.94 1.54 -11.76
C LEU A 54 -4.12 2.67 -12.79
N SER A 55 -3.30 2.68 -13.84
CA SER A 55 -3.33 3.72 -14.89
C SER A 55 -4.68 3.83 -15.63
N SER A 56 -5.56 2.83 -15.48
CA SER A 56 -6.90 2.83 -16.06
C SER A 56 -7.92 3.64 -15.25
N SER A 57 -7.62 3.99 -13.99
CA SER A 57 -8.52 4.73 -13.11
C SER A 57 -7.77 5.57 -12.08
N ALA A 58 -7.79 6.89 -12.25
CA ALA A 58 -7.20 7.83 -11.29
C ALA A 58 -7.87 7.76 -9.91
N GLU A 59 -9.16 7.44 -9.83
CA GLU A 59 -9.89 7.30 -8.56
C GLU A 59 -9.43 6.08 -7.77
N GLU A 60 -9.23 4.95 -8.44
CA GLU A 60 -8.70 3.73 -7.82
C GLU A 60 -7.24 3.91 -7.41
N GLN A 61 -6.43 4.55 -8.25
CA GLN A 61 -5.05 4.90 -7.91
C GLN A 61 -4.99 5.79 -6.67
N HIS A 62 -5.83 6.82 -6.60
CA HIS A 62 -5.95 7.69 -5.43
C HIS A 62 -6.35 6.92 -4.17
N THR A 63 -7.33 6.02 -4.28
CA THR A 63 -7.79 5.14 -3.20
C THR A 63 -6.66 4.26 -2.69
N LEU A 64 -5.87 3.66 -3.58
CA LEU A 64 -4.72 2.85 -3.19
C LEU A 64 -3.67 3.67 -2.44
N PHE A 65 -3.34 4.88 -2.89
CA PHE A 65 -2.38 5.74 -2.18
C PHE A 65 -2.88 6.16 -0.79
N GLN A 66 -4.18 6.43 -0.63
CA GLN A 66 -4.78 6.67 0.69
C GLN A 66 -4.62 5.46 1.60
N ILE A 67 -4.90 4.26 1.09
CA ILE A 67 -4.78 3.02 1.85
C ILE A 67 -3.32 2.75 2.28
N LEU A 68 -2.37 2.90 1.35
CA LEU A 68 -0.94 2.72 1.63
C LEU A 68 -0.47 3.74 2.67
N SER A 69 -0.88 5.01 2.55
CA SER A 69 -0.59 6.04 3.55
C SER A 69 -1.19 5.70 4.91
N ARG A 70 -2.45 5.25 4.96
CA ARG A 70 -3.09 4.81 6.21
C ARG A 70 -2.30 3.68 6.87
N ALA A 71 -1.84 2.68 6.10
CA ALA A 71 -1.02 1.59 6.63
C ALA A 71 0.31 2.12 7.22
N VAL A 72 1.02 2.98 6.49
CA VAL A 72 2.27 3.62 6.98
C VAL A 72 2.04 4.31 8.33
N HIS A 73 0.97 5.10 8.48
CA HIS A 73 0.64 5.79 9.73
C HIS A 73 0.21 4.83 10.84
N HIS A 74 -0.57 3.79 10.50
CA HIS A 74 -1.05 2.79 11.45
C HIS A 74 0.10 2.02 12.12
N TRP A 75 1.11 1.62 11.34
CA TRP A 75 2.26 0.88 11.85
C TRP A 75 3.27 1.76 12.58
N ALA A 76 3.43 3.03 12.16
CA ALA A 76 4.25 4.01 12.88
C ALA A 76 3.71 4.36 14.27
N ASN A 77 2.40 4.21 14.50
CA ASN A 77 1.77 4.52 15.78
C ASN A 77 2.19 3.50 16.88
N PRO A 78 2.83 3.94 17.97
CA PRO A 78 3.23 3.06 19.06
C PRO A 78 2.06 2.61 19.95
N LEU A 79 0.89 3.27 19.87
CA LEU A 79 -0.26 2.95 20.71
C LEU A 79 -0.79 1.54 20.39
N GLY A 80 -1.05 0.75 21.42
CA GLY A 80 -1.53 -0.63 21.30
C GLY A 80 -0.46 -1.65 20.87
N ARG A 81 0.80 -1.24 20.68
CA ARG A 81 1.90 -2.16 20.36
C ARG A 81 2.53 -2.73 21.64
N PRO A 82 2.80 -4.05 21.72
CA PRO A 82 3.34 -4.70 22.92
C PRO A 82 4.65 -4.09 23.46
N ALA A 83 5.50 -3.59 22.56
CA ALA A 83 6.79 -2.97 22.90
C ALA A 83 6.74 -1.44 23.05
N GLY A 84 5.56 -0.82 22.92
CA GLY A 84 5.40 0.65 22.94
C GLY A 84 6.17 1.36 21.82
N LYS A 85 6.53 0.64 20.75
CA LYS A 85 7.23 1.14 19.57
C LYS A 85 6.41 0.81 18.33
N GLY A 86 6.34 1.76 17.40
CA GLY A 86 5.82 1.49 16.07
C GLY A 86 6.70 0.48 15.32
N VAL A 87 6.12 -0.22 14.37
CA VAL A 87 6.83 -1.10 13.44
C VAL A 87 7.06 -0.30 12.15
N PRO A 88 8.29 -0.22 11.61
CA PRO A 88 8.51 0.42 10.32
C PRO A 88 7.68 -0.24 9.23
N PHE A 89 6.81 0.52 8.57
CA PHE A 89 6.11 0.10 7.36
C PHE A 89 6.39 1.16 6.30
N LYS A 90 7.07 0.77 5.23
CA LYS A 90 7.51 1.67 4.17
C LYS A 90 6.96 1.20 2.83
N VAL A 91 6.69 2.18 1.97
CA VAL A 91 6.28 1.95 0.58
C VAL A 91 7.28 2.67 -0.31
N LEU A 92 7.87 1.93 -1.24
CA LEU A 92 8.78 2.42 -2.26
C LEU A 92 8.13 2.24 -3.63
N LEU A 93 8.00 3.33 -4.37
CA LEU A 93 7.46 3.35 -5.72
C LEU A 93 8.61 3.58 -6.69
N LEU A 94 8.94 2.58 -7.50
CA LEU A 94 10.01 2.67 -8.49
C LEU A 94 9.47 3.30 -9.77
N CYS A 95 10.23 4.26 -10.28
CA CYS A 95 9.92 4.99 -11.50
C CYS A 95 11.23 5.41 -12.15
N ASP A 96 11.44 5.00 -13.40
CA ASP A 96 12.69 5.20 -14.12
C ASP A 96 12.80 6.58 -14.78
N ARG A 97 11.66 7.26 -14.97
CA ARG A 97 11.57 8.50 -15.72
C ARG A 97 11.22 9.68 -14.82
N ASP A 98 12.04 10.73 -14.85
CA ASP A 98 11.87 11.90 -13.98
C ASP A 98 10.53 12.63 -14.18
N ASP A 99 10.02 12.70 -15.42
CA ASP A 99 8.74 13.33 -15.74
C ASP A 99 7.55 12.55 -15.17
N GLU A 100 7.59 11.22 -15.29
CA GLU A 100 6.59 10.32 -14.69
C GLU A 100 6.67 10.35 -13.16
N ALA A 101 7.88 10.40 -12.60
CA ALA A 101 8.08 10.51 -11.16
C ALA A 101 7.52 11.82 -10.59
N ALA A 102 7.64 12.92 -11.34
CA ALA A 102 7.08 14.21 -10.94
C ALA A 102 5.54 14.18 -10.89
N LEU A 103 4.90 13.55 -11.88
CA LEU A 103 3.44 13.36 -11.90
C LEU A 103 2.99 12.45 -10.76
N LEU A 104 3.67 11.32 -10.57
CA LEU A 104 3.38 10.36 -9.50
C LEU A 104 3.47 11.02 -8.12
N ARG A 105 4.48 11.86 -7.88
CA ARG A 105 4.59 12.65 -6.64
C ARG A 105 3.41 13.60 -6.44
N GLN A 106 2.89 14.22 -7.50
CA GLN A 106 1.72 15.09 -7.39
C GLN A 106 0.47 14.30 -7.00
N GLU A 107 0.25 13.13 -7.59
CA GLU A 107 -0.91 12.29 -7.26
C GLU A 107 -0.84 11.75 -5.83
N ILE A 108 0.34 11.30 -5.37
CA ILE A 108 0.56 10.93 -3.97
C ILE A 108 0.28 12.13 -3.06
N ALA A 109 0.79 13.31 -3.38
CA ALA A 109 0.58 14.52 -2.58
C ALA A 109 -0.87 15.02 -2.59
N ARG A 110 -1.73 14.53 -3.49
CA ARG A 110 -3.18 14.77 -3.44
C ARG A 110 -3.89 13.74 -2.58
N ALA A 111 -3.45 12.48 -2.62
CA ALA A 111 -4.02 11.39 -1.85
C ALA A 111 -3.70 11.44 -0.35
N VAL A 112 -2.51 11.94 0.01
CA VAL A 112 -1.99 11.87 1.39
C VAL A 112 -2.22 13.16 2.19
N ARG A 113 -3.09 14.06 1.71
CA ARG A 113 -3.42 15.30 2.44
C ARG A 113 -4.30 15.05 3.65
#